data_AF-A0A090QF29-F1
#
_entry.id   AF-A0A090QF29-F1
#
_cell.length_a   1.000
_cell.length_b   1.000
_cell.length_c   1.000
_cell.angle_alpha   90.00
_cell.angle_beta   90.00
_cell.angle_gamma   90.00
#
_symmetry.space_group_name_H-M   'P 1'
#
loop_
_entity.id
_entity.type
_entity.pdbx_description
1 polymer ?
#
loop_
_entity_poly.entity_id
_entity_poly.type
_entity_poly.pdbx_seq_one_letter_code
_entity_poly.pdbx_strand_id
1 'polypeptide(L)'
;MKLLKELFKVLPLFFLLVMGGTSHAQEFNAVVQVNAQNVAQPNQTIFRTLETSMQEFINNTEWTDQDYRDEEKINCSIVFVITDYDNDRFKGNVQISLSRPVFNSSYSSPIFNFKDSNIEFEYLEYAPFFYNANQYENNLTSLISFYIYTMLGIDGGYVCS
;
A
#
# COMPACT_ATOMS: atom_id res chain seq x y z
N MET A 1 15.25 30.68 42.10
CA MET A 1 15.60 31.25 40.78
C MET A 1 16.77 30.55 40.07
N LYS A 2 17.77 29.98 40.77
CA LYS A 2 18.87 29.21 40.13
C LYS A 2 18.40 27.91 39.45
N LEU A 3 17.53 27.13 40.10
CA LEU A 3 16.98 25.88 39.56
C LEU A 3 16.21 26.05 38.23
N LEU A 4 15.49 27.17 38.07
CA LEU A 4 14.71 27.45 36.85
C LEU A 4 15.60 27.71 35.63
N LYS A 5 16.81 28.26 35.83
CA LYS A 5 17.76 28.55 34.74
C LYS A 5 18.49 27.30 34.25
N GLU A 6 18.75 26.35 35.14
CA GLU A 6 19.34 25.06 34.75
C GLU A 6 18.34 24.22 33.95
N LEU A 7 17.04 24.32 34.25
CA LEU A 7 15.97 23.64 33.51
C LEU A 7 15.82 24.18 32.07
N PHE A 8 16.06 25.47 31.84
CA PHE A 8 16.04 26.06 30.50
C PHE A 8 17.24 25.65 29.62
N LYS A 9 18.37 25.23 30.20
CA LYS A 9 19.55 24.77 29.46
C LYS A 9 19.40 23.36 28.89
N VAL A 10 18.63 22.49 29.55
CA VAL A 10 18.38 21.11 29.10
C VAL A 10 17.23 21.02 28.09
N LEU A 11 16.37 22.04 28.03
CA LEU A 11 15.25 22.12 27.09
C LEU A 11 15.64 22.00 25.60
N PRO A 12 16.69 22.69 25.08
CA PRO A 12 17.09 22.55 23.68
C PRO A 12 17.68 21.17 23.36
N LEU A 13 18.31 20.49 24.35
CA LEU A 13 18.85 19.14 24.18
C LEU A 13 17.73 18.09 24.09
N PHE A 14 16.67 18.26 24.88
CA PHE A 14 15.48 17.41 24.83
C PHE A 14 14.69 17.59 23.52
N PHE A 15 14.60 18.83 23.01
CA PHE A 15 13.96 19.11 21.73
C PHE A 15 14.70 18.48 20.54
N LEU A 16 16.04 18.39 20.60
CA LEU A 16 16.85 17.75 19.55
C LEU A 16 16.69 16.22 19.53
N LEU A 17 16.43 15.59 20.68
CA LEU A 17 16.25 14.14 20.81
C LEU A 17 14.91 13.66 20.24
N VAL A 18 13.87 14.50 20.27
CA VAL A 18 12.51 14.16 19.80
C VAL A 18 12.36 14.33 18.28
N MET A 19 13.29 15.02 17.60
CA MET A 19 13.30 15.15 16.14
C MET A 19 13.97 13.97 15.40
N GLY A 20 14.36 12.90 16.10
CA GLY A 20 14.69 11.62 15.48
C GLY A 20 13.42 10.96 14.92
N GLY A 21 12.89 11.53 13.85
CA GLY A 21 11.65 11.10 13.20
C GLY A 21 11.77 9.66 12.70
N THR A 22 10.70 8.91 12.90
CA THR A 22 10.43 7.62 12.28
C THR A 22 10.32 7.83 10.78
N SER A 23 11.41 7.62 10.04
CA SER A 23 11.35 7.47 8.59
C SER A 23 10.68 6.14 8.31
N HIS A 24 9.36 6.15 8.13
CA HIS A 24 8.68 5.06 7.45
C HIS A 24 9.16 5.11 6.01
N ALA A 25 10.13 4.26 5.67
CA ALA A 25 10.51 4.03 4.30
C ALA A 25 9.32 3.35 3.62
N GLN A 26 8.68 4.04 2.68
CA GLN A 26 7.63 3.44 1.87
C GLN A 26 8.31 2.63 0.78
N GLU A 27 8.40 1.32 0.95
CA GLU A 27 9.02 0.40 -0.02
C GLU A 27 8.33 0.48 -1.41
N PHE A 28 7.02 0.72 -1.38
CA PHE A 28 6.15 0.80 -2.54
C PHE A 28 5.64 2.20 -2.80
N ASN A 29 5.52 2.51 -4.09
CA ASN A 29 4.61 3.55 -4.57
C ASN A 29 3.46 2.85 -5.31
N ALA A 30 2.47 2.41 -4.54
CA ALA A 30 1.28 1.76 -5.04
C ALA A 30 0.17 2.78 -5.32
N VAL A 31 -0.36 2.73 -6.54
CA VAL A 31 -1.57 3.46 -6.93
C VAL A 31 -2.69 2.46 -7.11
N VAL A 32 -3.70 2.53 -6.24
CA VAL A 32 -4.90 1.69 -6.33
C VAL A 32 -6.01 2.52 -6.98
N GLN A 33 -6.75 1.93 -7.90
CA GLN A 33 -7.93 2.55 -8.51
C GLN A 33 -9.10 1.57 -8.46
N VAL A 34 -10.25 2.03 -7.98
CA VAL A 34 -11.47 1.22 -7.92
C VAL A 34 -12.50 1.80 -8.89
N ASN A 35 -12.71 1.10 -10.00
CA ASN A 35 -13.73 1.46 -10.97
C ASN A 35 -15.01 0.65 -10.73
N ALA A 36 -16.08 1.36 -10.36
CA ALA A 36 -17.42 0.82 -10.18
C ALA A 36 -18.46 1.47 -11.10
N GLN A 37 -18.04 2.06 -12.23
CA GLN A 37 -18.93 2.76 -13.17
C GLN A 37 -20.05 1.88 -13.73
N ASN A 38 -19.81 0.57 -13.82
CA ASN A 38 -20.78 -0.40 -14.34
C ASN A 38 -21.80 -0.87 -13.29
N VAL A 39 -21.58 -0.56 -12.01
CA VAL A 39 -22.47 -0.95 -10.91
C VAL A 39 -23.47 0.17 -10.65
N ALA A 40 -24.76 -0.12 -10.79
CA ALA A 40 -25.84 0.83 -10.53
C ALA A 40 -26.08 0.98 -9.01
N GLN A 41 -25.09 1.53 -8.29
CA GLN A 41 -25.14 1.72 -6.84
C GLN A 41 -25.17 3.23 -6.49
N PRO A 42 -26.10 3.69 -5.63
CA PRO A 42 -26.23 5.12 -5.29
C PRO A 42 -25.10 5.62 -4.39
N ASN A 43 -24.54 4.75 -3.55
CA ASN A 43 -23.41 5.10 -2.69
C ASN A 43 -22.08 4.84 -3.41
N GLN A 44 -21.57 5.84 -4.13
CA GLN A 44 -20.24 5.78 -4.74
C GLN A 44 -19.10 6.04 -3.73
N THR A 45 -19.44 6.50 -2.52
CA THR A 45 -18.48 6.81 -1.47
C THR A 45 -17.76 5.55 -0.99
N ILE A 46 -18.47 4.42 -0.93
CA ILE A 46 -17.90 3.13 -0.51
C ILE A 46 -16.68 2.72 -1.33
N PHE A 47 -16.75 2.90 -2.66
CA PHE A 47 -15.66 2.55 -3.56
C PHE A 47 -14.46 3.50 -3.41
N ARG A 48 -14.71 4.79 -3.14
CA ARG A 48 -13.65 5.77 -2.88
C ARG A 48 -12.96 5.52 -1.55
N THR A 49 -13.73 5.19 -0.51
CA THR A 49 -13.17 4.83 0.80
C THR A 49 -12.35 3.55 0.66
N LEU A 50 -12.87 2.53 -0.04
CA LEU A 50 -12.12 1.30 -0.33
C LEU A 50 -10.80 1.59 -1.06
N GLU A 51 -10.83 2.42 -2.10
CA GLU A 51 -9.63 2.83 -2.85
C GLU A 51 -8.57 3.45 -1.92
N THR A 52 -8.96 4.46 -1.15
CA THR A 52 -8.04 5.14 -0.22
C THR A 52 -7.52 4.19 0.83
N SER A 53 -8.38 3.41 1.48
CA SER A 53 -7.98 2.48 2.54
C SER A 53 -7.05 1.38 2.02
N MET A 54 -7.28 0.86 0.81
CA MET A 54 -6.38 -0.11 0.18
C MET A 54 -5.02 0.50 -0.18
N GLN A 55 -5.03 1.72 -0.73
CA GLN A 55 -3.79 2.42 -1.08
C GLN A 55 -2.96 2.74 0.18
N GLU A 56 -3.61 3.21 1.25
CA GLU A 56 -2.96 3.46 2.53
C GLU A 56 -2.43 2.18 3.15
N PHE A 57 -3.21 1.09 3.10
CA PHE A 57 -2.79 -0.20 3.61
C PHE A 57 -1.53 -0.69 2.89
N ILE A 58 -1.50 -0.68 1.55
CA ILE A 58 -0.33 -1.16 0.80
C ILE A 58 0.90 -0.30 1.05
N ASN A 59 0.76 1.03 1.04
CA ASN A 59 1.90 1.95 1.16
C ASN A 59 2.41 2.11 2.60
N ASN A 60 1.59 1.86 3.61
CA ASN A 60 1.98 1.96 5.03
C ASN A 60 2.32 0.62 5.67
N THR A 61 2.11 -0.50 4.97
CA THR A 61 2.53 -1.83 5.42
C THR A 61 3.98 -2.05 5.03
N GLU A 62 4.78 -2.50 5.99
CA GLU A 62 6.14 -3.00 5.77
C GLU A 62 6.04 -4.43 5.23
N TRP A 63 6.50 -4.62 3.98
CA TRP A 63 6.38 -5.90 3.28
C TRP A 63 7.70 -6.68 3.28
N THR A 64 8.82 -5.97 3.36
CA THR A 64 10.18 -6.52 3.38
C THR A 64 11.05 -5.79 4.39
N ASP A 65 12.07 -6.46 4.92
CA ASP A 65 13.03 -5.87 5.87
C ASP A 65 14.11 -5.01 5.16
N GLN A 66 13.89 -4.60 3.90
CA GLN A 66 14.91 -3.94 3.08
C GLN A 66 14.70 -2.42 3.02
N ASP A 67 15.77 -1.66 3.26
CA ASP A 67 15.76 -0.20 3.12
C ASP A 67 15.78 0.19 1.62
N TYR A 68 14.70 0.81 1.14
CA TYR A 68 14.63 1.39 -0.20
C TYR A 68 14.87 2.89 -0.18
N ARG A 69 15.68 3.38 -1.13
CA ARG A 69 15.75 4.82 -1.42
C ARG A 69 14.53 5.26 -2.23
N ASP A 70 14.19 6.55 -2.17
CA ASP A 70 13.07 7.11 -2.93
C ASP A 70 13.18 6.83 -4.44
N GLU A 71 14.40 6.76 -4.99
CA GLU A 71 14.64 6.45 -6.40
C GLU A 71 14.56 4.95 -6.75
N GLU A 72 14.57 4.08 -5.74
CA GLU A 72 14.51 2.62 -5.89
C GLU A 72 13.12 2.06 -5.59
N LYS A 73 12.17 2.92 -5.19
CA LYS A 73 10.80 2.51 -4.92
C LYS A 73 10.16 1.86 -6.13
N ILE A 74 9.48 0.76 -5.85
CA ILE A 74 8.77 -0.02 -6.85
C ILE A 74 7.46 0.69 -7.16
N ASN A 75 7.24 1.05 -8.43
CA ASN A 75 5.98 1.67 -8.87
C ASN A 75 5.02 0.58 -9.33
N CYS A 76 3.89 0.43 -8.63
CA CYS A 76 2.84 -0.51 -8.99
C CYS A 76 1.49 0.20 -9.14
N SER A 77 0.69 -0.29 -10.08
CA SER A 77 -0.67 0.18 -10.33
C SER A 77 -1.61 -1.01 -10.28
N ILE A 78 -2.61 -0.92 -9.41
CA ILE A 78 -3.62 -1.96 -9.23
C ILE A 78 -4.98 -1.35 -9.52
N VAL A 79 -5.65 -1.89 -10.54
CA VAL A 79 -6.97 -1.43 -10.97
C VAL A 79 -7.99 -2.50 -10.68
N PHE A 80 -8.91 -2.22 -9.77
CA PHE A 80 -10.08 -3.05 -9.50
C PHE A 80 -11.24 -2.57 -10.36
N VAL A 81 -11.87 -3.49 -11.08
CA VAL A 81 -13.10 -3.23 -11.83
C VAL A 81 -14.21 -4.06 -11.20
N ILE A 82 -15.06 -3.39 -10.42
CA ILE A 82 -16.18 -4.04 -9.75
C ILE A 82 -17.31 -4.22 -10.76
N THR A 83 -17.78 -5.47 -10.88
CA THR A 83 -18.88 -5.83 -11.77
C THR A 83 -20.17 -6.04 -11.00
N ASP A 84 -20.07 -6.50 -9.76
CA ASP A 84 -21.22 -6.82 -8.91
C ASP A 84 -20.92 -6.43 -7.46
N TYR A 85 -21.95 -6.00 -6.75
CA TYR A 85 -21.90 -5.56 -5.36
C TYR A 85 -23.18 -6.00 -4.65
N ASP A 86 -23.02 -6.74 -3.56
CA ASP A 86 -24.12 -7.24 -2.73
C ASP A 86 -23.77 -7.02 -1.25
N ASN A 87 -24.26 -5.92 -0.68
CA ASN A 87 -24.05 -5.48 0.70
C ASN A 87 -22.56 -5.35 1.07
N ASP A 88 -21.91 -6.41 1.56
CA ASP A 88 -20.49 -6.37 1.94
C ASP A 88 -19.63 -7.19 0.97
N ARG A 89 -20.24 -7.85 -0.02
CA ARG A 89 -19.56 -8.71 -1.00
C ARG A 89 -19.36 -7.98 -2.32
N PHE A 90 -18.12 -8.00 -2.78
CA PHE A 90 -17.68 -7.38 -4.01
C PHE A 90 -17.20 -8.46 -4.97
N LYS A 91 -17.61 -8.36 -6.23
CA LYS A 91 -17.11 -9.22 -7.31
C LYS A 91 -16.64 -8.39 -8.49
N GLY A 92 -15.60 -8.86 -9.15
CA GLY A 92 -15.06 -8.14 -10.28
C GLY A 92 -13.80 -8.73 -10.87
N ASN A 93 -12.99 -7.84 -11.42
CA ASN A 93 -11.72 -8.13 -12.04
C ASN A 93 -10.63 -7.27 -11.38
N VAL A 94 -9.40 -7.75 -11.36
CA VAL A 94 -8.23 -6.96 -10.98
C VAL A 94 -7.20 -6.97 -12.10
N GLN A 95 -6.60 -5.82 -12.35
CA GLN A 95 -5.49 -5.66 -13.26
C GLN A 95 -4.31 -5.07 -12.49
N ILE A 96 -3.18 -5.74 -12.55
CA ILE A 96 -1.96 -5.37 -11.86
C ILE A 96 -0.92 -5.02 -12.90
N SER A 97 -0.24 -3.89 -12.69
CA SER A 97 0.87 -3.44 -13.52
C SER A 97 2.04 -3.02 -12.65
N LEU A 98 3.23 -3.52 -12.98
CA LEU A 98 4.47 -3.20 -12.29
C LEU A 98 5.42 -2.49 -13.26
N SER A 99 6.06 -1.42 -12.78
CA SER A 99 7.06 -0.70 -13.56
C SER A 99 8.24 -0.31 -12.69
N ARG A 100 9.45 -0.39 -13.26
CA ARG A 100 10.65 0.17 -12.64
C ARG A 100 11.13 1.41 -13.38
N PRO A 101 11.51 2.48 -12.66
CA PRO A 101 12.26 3.57 -13.24
C PRO A 101 13.67 3.07 -13.60
N VAL A 102 14.17 3.43 -14.78
CA VAL A 102 15.55 3.14 -15.17
C VAL A 102 16.46 4.20 -14.54
N PHE A 103 17.50 3.76 -13.84
CA PHE A 103 18.44 4.63 -13.12
C PHE A 103 18.89 5.82 -13.98
N ASN A 104 18.76 7.02 -13.43
CA ASN A 104 19.18 8.28 -14.06
C ASN A 104 18.45 8.63 -15.38
N SER A 105 17.23 8.13 -15.57
CA SER A 105 16.38 8.51 -16.70
C SER A 105 14.93 8.73 -16.27
N SER A 106 14.18 9.54 -17.03
CA SER A 106 12.74 9.71 -16.84
C SER A 106 11.92 8.56 -17.45
N TYR A 107 12.57 7.50 -17.93
CA TYR A 107 11.91 6.36 -18.56
C TYR A 107 11.66 5.26 -17.53
N SER A 108 10.41 4.85 -17.40
CA SER A 108 10.03 3.63 -16.68
C SER A 108 9.78 2.50 -17.67
N SER A 109 10.19 1.29 -17.30
CA SER A 109 9.96 0.08 -18.09
C SER A 109 8.93 -0.80 -17.38
N PRO A 110 7.87 -1.28 -18.08
CA PRO A 110 6.93 -2.23 -17.51
C PRO A 110 7.61 -3.59 -17.33
N ILE A 111 7.52 -4.15 -16.13
CA ILE A 111 8.09 -5.47 -15.79
C ILE A 111 7.02 -6.54 -15.91
N PHE A 112 5.81 -6.22 -15.45
CA PHE A 112 4.75 -7.20 -15.31
C PHE A 112 3.40 -6.55 -15.54
N ASN A 113 2.53 -7.25 -16.26
CA ASN A 113 1.12 -6.89 -16.39
C ASN A 113 0.30 -8.18 -16.32
N PHE A 114 -0.65 -8.20 -15.39
CA PHE A 114 -1.49 -9.36 -15.14
C PHE A 114 -2.92 -8.93 -14.94
N LYS A 115 -3.84 -9.74 -15.45
CA LYS A 115 -5.28 -9.51 -15.31
C LYS A 115 -5.92 -10.79 -14.77
N ASP A 116 -6.51 -10.67 -13.59
CA ASP A 116 -7.39 -11.67 -13.03
C ASP A 116 -8.85 -11.23 -13.27
N SER A 117 -9.63 -12.14 -13.86
CA SER A 117 -10.99 -11.85 -14.28
C SER A 117 -12.05 -12.30 -13.26
N ASN A 118 -11.65 -12.93 -12.16
CA ASN A 118 -12.59 -13.43 -11.16
C ASN A 118 -12.05 -13.25 -9.75
N ILE A 119 -12.34 -12.08 -9.18
CA ILE A 119 -12.09 -11.80 -7.77
C ILE A 119 -13.41 -11.70 -7.00
N GLU A 120 -13.39 -12.18 -5.77
CA GLU A 120 -14.48 -12.10 -4.83
C GLU A 120 -13.94 -11.82 -3.43
N PHE A 121 -14.39 -10.74 -2.82
CA PHE A 121 -13.94 -10.34 -1.50
C PHE A 121 -15.05 -9.65 -0.70
N GLU A 122 -14.86 -9.65 0.62
CA GLU A 122 -15.74 -8.95 1.56
C GLU A 122 -15.04 -7.69 2.07
N TYR A 123 -15.78 -6.58 2.13
CA TYR A 123 -15.30 -5.32 2.66
C TYR A 123 -16.39 -4.62 3.45
N LEU A 124 -16.04 -4.22 4.68
CA LEU A 124 -16.87 -3.42 5.56
C LEU A 124 -16.25 -2.02 5.67
N GLU A 125 -17.04 -0.98 5.43
CA GLU A 125 -16.57 0.40 5.55
C GLU A 125 -16.00 0.67 6.96
N TYR A 126 -14.88 1.40 7.01
CA TYR A 126 -14.18 1.79 8.24
C TYR A 126 -13.54 0.65 9.04
N ALA A 127 -13.63 -0.59 8.56
CA ALA A 127 -12.84 -1.67 9.15
C ALA A 127 -11.35 -1.44 8.83
N PRO A 128 -10.46 -1.50 9.84
CA PRO A 128 -9.03 -1.40 9.58
C PRO A 128 -8.55 -2.62 8.82
N PHE A 129 -7.69 -2.41 7.82
CA PHE A 129 -6.93 -3.49 7.21
C PHE A 129 -5.76 -3.85 8.11
N PHE A 130 -5.76 -5.08 8.63
CA PHE A 130 -4.66 -5.62 9.41
C PHE A 130 -4.08 -6.85 8.71
N TYR A 131 -2.76 -6.82 8.49
CA TYR A 131 -2.03 -7.96 7.94
C TYR A 131 -1.34 -8.72 9.07
N ASN A 132 -1.59 -10.02 9.12
CA ASN A 132 -0.91 -10.94 10.02
C ASN A 132 -0.39 -12.14 9.24
N ALA A 133 0.94 -12.27 9.15
CA ALA A 133 1.56 -13.40 8.46
C ALA A 133 1.23 -14.77 9.09
N ASN A 134 0.85 -14.79 10.37
CA ASN A 134 0.59 -16.02 11.13
C ASN A 134 -0.90 -16.38 11.20
N GLN A 135 -1.80 -15.47 10.83
CA GLN A 135 -3.23 -15.66 10.98
C GLN A 135 -3.99 -15.14 9.76
N TYR A 136 -4.89 -15.98 9.25
CA TYR A 136 -5.86 -15.55 8.25
C TYR A 136 -6.97 -14.74 8.94
N GLU A 137 -7.11 -13.47 8.56
CA GLU A 137 -8.18 -12.60 9.06
C GLU A 137 -9.25 -12.37 8.00
N ASN A 138 -8.94 -11.60 6.95
CA ASN A 138 -9.89 -11.22 5.90
C ASN A 138 -9.43 -11.70 4.52
N ASN A 139 -10.40 -12.06 3.68
CA ASN A 139 -10.15 -12.49 2.30
C ASN A 139 -9.49 -11.36 1.49
N LEU A 140 -10.01 -10.13 1.58
CA LEU A 140 -9.46 -8.97 0.85
C LEU A 140 -7.98 -8.73 1.20
N THR A 141 -7.64 -8.67 2.48
CA THR A 141 -6.25 -8.48 2.92
C THR A 141 -5.35 -9.60 2.41
N SER A 142 -5.82 -10.85 2.48
CA SER A 142 -5.06 -12.01 2.00
C SER A 142 -4.83 -11.98 0.48
N LEU A 143 -5.85 -11.59 -0.28
CA LEU A 143 -5.79 -11.43 -1.74
C LEU A 143 -4.77 -10.34 -2.12
N ILE A 144 -4.84 -9.17 -1.48
CA ILE A 144 -3.90 -8.08 -1.72
C ILE A 144 -2.48 -8.52 -1.38
N SER A 145 -2.29 -9.11 -0.20
CA SER A 145 -0.98 -9.57 0.28
C SER A 145 -0.37 -10.59 -0.68
N PHE A 146 -1.17 -11.55 -1.17
CA PHE A 146 -0.74 -12.52 -2.18
C PHE A 146 -0.21 -11.83 -3.45
N TYR A 147 -0.92 -10.84 -3.96
CA TYR A 147 -0.49 -10.09 -5.14
C TYR A 147 0.75 -9.23 -4.87
N ILE A 148 0.87 -8.60 -3.70
CA ILE A 148 2.06 -7.84 -3.31
C ILE A 148 3.28 -8.74 -3.21
N TYR A 149 3.20 -9.88 -2.51
CA TYR A 149 4.31 -10.83 -2.45
C TYR A 149 4.66 -11.44 -3.81
N THR A 150 3.67 -11.64 -4.69
CA THR A 150 3.92 -12.05 -6.07
C THR A 150 4.70 -10.98 -6.84
N MET A 151 4.30 -9.71 -6.71
CA MET A 151 5.02 -8.59 -7.31
C MET A 151 6.45 -8.47 -6.76
N LEU A 152 6.63 -8.60 -5.44
CA LEU A 152 7.94 -8.65 -4.79
C LEU A 152 8.80 -9.81 -5.30
N GLY A 153 8.22 -11.00 -5.51
CA GLY A 153 8.95 -12.14 -6.07
C GLY A 153 9.38 -11.92 -7.51
N ILE A 154 8.55 -11.26 -8.32
CA ILE A 154 8.86 -10.92 -9.71
C ILE A 154 9.93 -9.81 -9.77
N ASP A 155 9.85 -8.83 -8.88
CA ASP A 155 10.75 -7.68 -8.81
C ASP A 155 12.10 -8.03 -8.16
N GLY A 156 12.05 -8.76 -7.05
CA GLY A 156 13.17 -9.32 -6.28
C GLY A 156 13.83 -10.53 -6.94
N GLY A 157 13.47 -10.87 -8.17
CA GLY A 157 14.12 -11.91 -8.98
C GLY A 157 15.62 -11.70 -9.26
N TYR A 158 16.23 -10.60 -8.78
CA TYR A 158 17.68 -10.36 -8.79
C TYR A 158 18.39 -10.64 -7.44
N VAL A 159 17.71 -11.20 -6.43
CA VAL A 159 18.35 -11.61 -5.15
C VAL A 159 19.30 -12.83 -5.32
N CYS A 160 19.54 -13.28 -6.55
CA CYS A 160 20.65 -14.16 -6.90
C CYS A 160 21.44 -13.60 -8.09
N SER A 161 22.22 -12.54 -7.85
CA SER A 161 23.41 -12.21 -8.64
C SER A 161 24.42 -11.44 -7.81
#